data_AF-A0A7S1FKK0-F1
#
_entry.id   AF-A0A7S1FKK0-F1
#
_cell.length_a   1.000
_cell.length_b   1.000
_cell.length_c   1.000
_cell.angle_alpha   90.00
_cell.angle_beta   90.00
_cell.angle_gamma   90.00
#
_symmetry.space_group_name_H-M   'P 1'
#
loop_
_entity.id
_entity.type
_entity.pdbx_description
1 polymer ?
#
loop_
_entity_poly.entity_id
_entity_poly.type
_entity_poly.pdbx_seq_one_letter_code
_entity_poly.pdbx_strand_id
1 'polypeptide(L)'
;MRRYGVEPVLVFDGEDVPVKRQVNAARRQKRQERREEGERLLQDGSLRLACNAFVGAVDVDSAMVTRLVKELAVVGVECVVAPYEADAQLAHLSRTGYVALCISEDSD
;
A
#
# COMPACT_ATOMS: atom_id res chain seq x y z
N MET A 1 12.47 -8.54 -11.69
CA MET A 1 12.78 -7.37 -12.55
C MET A 1 14.26 -7.35 -12.94
N ARG A 2 15.20 -7.27 -12.00
CA ARG A 2 16.65 -7.24 -12.30
C ARG A 2 17.21 -8.39 -13.15
N ARG A 3 16.68 -9.62 -13.01
CA ARG A 3 17.03 -10.76 -13.90
C ARG A 3 16.79 -10.46 -15.39
N TYR A 4 15.87 -9.55 -15.69
CA TYR A 4 15.52 -9.11 -17.04
C TYR A 4 16.14 -7.75 -17.39
N GLY A 5 17.14 -7.28 -16.64
CA GLY A 5 17.82 -6.00 -16.89
C GLY A 5 17.03 -4.75 -16.52
N VAL A 6 15.91 -4.90 -15.78
CA VAL A 6 15.09 -3.77 -15.31
C VAL A 6 15.51 -3.39 -13.90
N GLU A 7 15.88 -2.12 -13.72
CA GLU A 7 16.21 -1.54 -12.41
C GLU A 7 14.94 -0.92 -11.78
N PRO A 8 14.41 -1.49 -10.68
CA PRO A 8 13.17 -1.03 -10.09
C PRO A 8 13.38 0.16 -9.15
N VAL A 9 12.44 1.10 -9.21
CA VAL A 9 12.27 2.17 -8.22
C VAL A 9 10.88 1.98 -7.60
N LEU A 10 10.82 1.78 -6.28
CA LEU A 10 9.54 1.66 -5.58
C LEU A 10 9.11 3.03 -5.07
N VAL A 11 7.83 3.35 -5.26
CA VAL A 11 7.22 4.58 -4.76
C VAL A 11 6.14 4.22 -3.74
N PHE A 12 6.19 4.83 -2.56
CA PHE A 12 5.23 4.64 -1.49
C PHE A 12 4.43 5.92 -1.25
N ASP A 13 3.17 5.79 -0.85
CA ASP A 13 2.36 6.91 -0.38
C ASP A 13 2.99 7.57 0.86
N GLY A 14 2.81 8.88 0.95
CA GLY A 14 3.11 9.72 2.10
C GLY A 14 1.85 10.08 2.86
N GLU A 15 1.59 11.39 3.00
CA GLU A 15 0.48 11.89 3.82
C GLU A 15 -0.87 11.86 3.08
N ASP A 16 -1.96 11.74 3.84
CA ASP A 16 -3.33 11.83 3.33
C ASP A 16 -3.57 13.22 2.70
N VAL A 17 -3.95 13.26 1.42
CA VAL A 17 -4.43 14.52 0.81
C VAL A 17 -5.77 14.96 1.42
N PRO A 18 -5.99 16.27 1.64
CA PRO A 18 -7.24 16.78 2.25
C PRO A 18 -8.50 16.32 1.52
N VAL A 19 -8.45 16.22 0.18
CA VAL A 19 -9.60 15.86 -0.67
C VAL A 19 -10.02 14.40 -0.46
N LYS A 20 -9.09 13.48 -0.19
CA LYS A 20 -9.39 12.06 0.05
C LYS A 20 -9.60 11.72 1.53
N ARG A 21 -9.49 12.69 2.45
CA ARG A 21 -9.63 12.46 3.90
C ARG A 21 -10.92 11.74 4.28
N GLN A 22 -12.06 12.11 3.67
CA GLN A 22 -13.36 11.44 3.93
C GLN A 22 -13.38 10.01 3.40
N VAL A 23 -12.84 9.79 2.19
CA VAL A 23 -12.73 8.46 1.58
C VAL A 23 -11.83 7.56 2.43
N ASN A 24 -10.68 8.06 2.86
CA ASN A 24 -9.74 7.32 3.71
C ASN A 24 -10.34 7.04 5.09
N ALA A 25 -11.14 7.95 5.65
CA ALA A 25 -11.89 7.70 6.88
C ALA A 25 -12.93 6.58 6.71
N ALA A 26 -13.70 6.58 5.62
CA ALA A 26 -14.66 5.52 5.33
C ALA A 26 -13.97 4.15 5.11
N ARG A 27 -12.81 4.14 4.42
CA ARG A 27 -11.98 2.92 4.27
C ARG A 27 -11.49 2.41 5.62
N ARG A 28 -11.02 3.29 6.51
CA ARG A 28 -10.61 2.93 7.89
C ARG A 28 -11.77 2.34 8.68
N GLN A 29 -12.94 2.97 8.64
CA GLN A 29 -14.14 2.47 9.32
C GLN A 29 -14.52 1.07 8.82
N LYS A 30 -14.57 0.86 7.50
CA LYS A 30 -14.91 -0.44 6.92
C LYS A 30 -13.93 -1.54 7.35
N ARG A 31 -12.63 -1.24 7.44
CA ARG A 31 -11.64 -2.20 7.95
C ARG A 31 -11.88 -2.56 9.41
N GLN A 32 -12.23 -1.57 10.24
CA GLN A 32 -12.57 -1.79 11.65
C GLN A 32 -13.81 -2.70 11.79
N GLU A 33 -14.86 -2.44 11.02
CA GLU A 33 -16.07 -3.29 11.01
C GLU A 33 -15.74 -4.74 10.59
N ARG A 34 -14.89 -4.91 9.57
CA ARG A 34 -14.41 -6.24 9.13
C ARG A 34 -13.56 -6.94 10.19
N ARG A 35 -12.79 -6.19 10.98
CA ARG A 35 -12.01 -6.73 12.09
C ARG A 35 -12.91 -7.27 13.19
N GLU A 36 -13.88 -6.47 13.62
CA GLU A 36 -14.87 -6.85 14.65
C GLU A 36 -15.68 -8.07 14.22
N GLU A 37 -16.10 -8.11 12.95
CA GLU A 37 -16.78 -9.28 12.36
C GLU A 37 -15.89 -10.53 12.43
N GLY A 38 -14.61 -10.41 12.07
CA GLY A 38 -13.65 -11.51 12.12
C GLY A 38 -13.41 -12.03 13.53
N GLU A 39 -13.28 -11.14 14.51
CA GLU A 39 -13.11 -11.49 15.93
C GLU A 39 -14.34 -12.25 16.45
N ARG A 40 -15.56 -11.81 16.11
CA ARG A 40 -16.79 -12.53 16.47
C ARG A 40 -16.85 -13.91 15.84
N LEU A 41 -16.61 -14.02 14.52
CA LEU A 41 -16.64 -15.30 13.81
C LEU A 41 -15.56 -16.28 14.31
N LEU A 42 -14.42 -15.77 14.76
CA LEU A 42 -13.37 -16.56 15.36
C LEU A 42 -13.81 -17.14 16.71
N GLN A 43 -14.47 -16.35 17.55
CA GLN A 43 -15.06 -16.81 18.82
C GLN A 43 -16.15 -17.86 18.60
N ASP A 44 -16.94 -17.72 17.53
CA ASP A 44 -17.98 -18.68 17.12
C ASP A 44 -17.40 -19.96 16.45
N GLY A 45 -16.07 -20.10 16.36
CA GLY A 45 -15.39 -21.26 15.77
C GLY A 45 -15.44 -21.33 14.24
N SER A 46 -15.96 -20.31 13.57
CA SER A 46 -16.15 -20.25 12.12
C SER A 46 -14.89 -19.77 11.39
N LEU A 47 -13.80 -20.54 11.50
CA LEU A 47 -12.45 -20.15 11.05
C LEU A 47 -12.39 -19.62 9.62
N ARG A 48 -13.04 -20.30 8.66
CA ARG A 48 -13.00 -19.87 7.25
C ARG A 48 -13.63 -18.50 7.03
N LEU A 49 -14.74 -18.22 7.72
CA LEU A 49 -15.43 -16.94 7.62
C LEU A 49 -14.64 -15.84 8.34
N ALA A 50 -14.06 -16.15 9.50
CA ALA A 50 -13.17 -15.25 10.23
C ALA A 50 -11.95 -14.85 9.38
N CYS A 51 -11.28 -15.81 8.72
CA CYS A 51 -10.17 -15.53 7.81
C CYS A 51 -10.60 -14.56 6.68
N ASN A 52 -11.74 -14.82 6.04
CA ASN A 52 -12.25 -13.93 4.99
C ASN A 52 -12.55 -12.51 5.53
N ALA A 53 -13.05 -12.41 6.76
CA ALA A 53 -13.26 -11.13 7.44
C ALA A 53 -11.94 -10.39 7.67
N PHE A 54 -10.94 -11.07 8.22
CA PHE A 54 -9.62 -10.49 8.48
C PHE A 54 -8.88 -10.05 7.22
N VAL A 55 -9.00 -10.77 6.10
CA VAL A 55 -8.43 -10.31 4.81
C VAL A 55 -8.98 -8.93 4.42
N GLY A 56 -10.28 -8.69 4.65
CA GLY A 56 -10.90 -7.38 4.40
C GLY A 56 -10.61 -6.30 5.45
N ALA A 57 -9.96 -6.67 6.56
CA ALA A 57 -9.58 -5.76 7.64
C ALA A 57 -8.12 -5.30 7.57
N VAL A 58 -7.32 -5.86 6.65
CA VAL A 58 -5.91 -5.53 6.50
C VAL A 58 -5.74 -4.05 6.18
N ASP A 59 -4.88 -3.38 6.95
CA ASP A 59 -4.38 -2.04 6.67
C ASP A 59 -2.87 -2.12 6.46
N VAL A 60 -2.35 -1.30 5.55
CA VAL A 60 -0.90 -1.18 5.34
C VAL A 60 -0.43 0.01 6.16
N ASP A 61 0.32 -0.25 7.22
CA ASP A 61 0.81 0.81 8.10
C ASP A 61 2.24 1.27 7.75
N SER A 62 2.64 2.39 8.35
CA SER A 62 3.97 2.97 8.14
C SER A 62 5.11 2.11 8.67
N ALA A 63 4.86 1.21 9.64
CA ALA A 63 5.87 0.31 10.16
C ALA A 63 6.16 -0.83 9.17
N MET A 64 5.14 -1.34 8.48
CA MET A 64 5.26 -2.29 7.38
C MET A 64 6.09 -1.70 6.24
N VAL A 65 5.76 -0.46 5.81
CA VAL A 65 6.51 0.25 4.77
C VAL A 65 7.96 0.47 5.21
N THR A 66 8.19 0.97 6.42
CA THR A 66 9.53 1.21 6.96
C THR A 66 10.38 -0.06 6.97
N ARG A 67 9.78 -1.20 7.37
CA ARG A 67 10.47 -2.49 7.37
C ARG A 67 10.87 -2.88 5.95
N LEU A 68 9.95 -2.77 4.99
CA LEU A 68 10.22 -3.11 3.60
C LEU A 68 11.31 -2.22 2.99
N VAL A 69 11.24 -0.89 3.20
CA VAL A 69 12.26 0.06 2.71
C VAL A 69 13.65 -0.29 3.24
N LYS A 70 13.76 -0.68 4.51
CA LYS A 70 15.05 -1.11 5.10
C LYS A 70 15.61 -2.35 4.42
N GLU A 71 14.78 -3.37 4.19
CA GLU A 71 15.22 -4.59 3.50
C GLU A 71 15.60 -4.31 2.03
N LEU A 72 14.85 -3.44 1.35
CA LEU A 72 15.13 -3.04 -0.03
C LEU A 72 16.44 -2.26 -0.16
N ALA A 73 16.74 -1.40 0.81
CA ALA A 73 18.01 -0.68 0.86
C ALA A 73 19.22 -1.63 0.96
N VAL A 74 19.10 -2.74 1.71
CA VAL A 74 20.16 -3.76 1.82
C VAL A 74 20.47 -4.42 0.48
N VAL A 75 19.43 -4.68 -0.33
CA VAL A 75 19.59 -5.22 -1.69
C VAL A 75 19.81 -4.13 -2.74
N GLY A 76 19.96 -2.87 -2.33
CA GLY A 76 20.26 -1.72 -3.18
C GLY A 76 19.13 -1.34 -4.13
N VAL A 77 17.87 -1.59 -3.76
CA VAL A 77 16.69 -1.15 -4.54
C VAL A 77 16.27 0.24 -4.06
N GLU A 78 16.12 1.16 -5.00
CA GLU A 78 15.72 2.54 -4.69
C GLU A 78 14.25 2.61 -4.25
N CYS A 79 14.00 3.38 -3.20
CA CYS A 79 12.68 3.63 -2.64
C CYS A 79 12.47 5.14 -2.49
N VAL A 80 11.32 5.63 -2.96
CA VAL A 80 10.87 7.01 -2.84
C VAL A 80 9.58 7.02 -2.03
N VAL A 81 9.49 7.89 -1.02
CA VAL A 81 8.21 8.17 -0.35
C VAL A 81 7.67 9.47 -0.94
N ALA A 82 6.50 9.40 -1.55
CA ALA A 82 5.83 10.56 -2.10
C ALA A 82 5.46 11.54 -0.97
N PRO A 83 5.36 12.85 -1.23
CA PRO A 83 4.82 13.78 -0.23
C PRO A 83 3.37 13.44 0.14
N TYR A 84 2.60 12.97 -0.84
CA TYR A 84 1.21 12.58 -0.73
C TYR A 84 0.99 11.26 -1.48
N GLU A 85 0.33 11.27 -2.64
CA GLU A 85 -0.01 10.03 -3.36
C GLU A 85 1.13 9.55 -4.26
N ALA A 86 1.35 8.23 -4.29
CA ALA A 86 2.33 7.55 -5.11
C ALA A 86 2.04 7.78 -6.61
N ASP A 87 0.78 7.82 -7.03
CA ASP A 87 0.40 8.02 -8.44
C ASP A 87 0.90 9.37 -8.97
N ALA A 88 0.76 10.43 -8.19
CA ALA A 88 1.27 11.75 -8.55
C ALA A 88 2.80 11.77 -8.67
N GLN A 89 3.49 11.04 -7.78
CA GLN A 89 4.94 10.90 -7.82
C GLN A 89 5.39 10.04 -9.01
N LEU A 90 4.71 8.92 -9.30
CA LEU A 90 4.95 8.07 -10.47
C LEU A 90 4.78 8.87 -11.77
N ALA A 91 3.70 9.64 -11.89
CA ALA A 91 3.45 10.52 -13.03
C ALA A 91 4.55 11.57 -13.19
N HIS A 92 5.03 12.16 -12.08
CA HIS A 92 6.14 13.11 -12.11
C HIS A 92 7.44 12.45 -12.61
N LEU A 93 7.83 11.31 -12.04
CA LEU A 93 9.05 10.58 -12.42
C LEU A 93 9.03 10.12 -13.89
N SER A 94 7.86 9.71 -14.39
CA SER A 94 7.71 9.37 -15.81
C SER A 94 7.87 10.60 -16.70
N ARG A 95 7.19 11.70 -16.36
CA ARG A 95 7.22 12.95 -17.15
C ARG A 95 8.59 13.62 -17.19
N THR A 96 9.40 13.49 -16.14
CA THR A 96 10.77 14.02 -16.10
C THR A 96 11.79 13.10 -16.77
N GLY A 97 11.36 11.91 -17.24
CA GLY A 97 12.23 10.92 -17.85
C GLY A 97 13.10 10.17 -16.85
N TYR A 98 12.79 10.25 -15.56
CA TYR A 98 13.51 9.54 -14.51
C TYR A 98 13.20 8.02 -14.56
N VAL A 99 11.96 7.64 -14.85
CA VAL A 99 11.58 6.25 -15.16
C VAL A 99 11.04 6.11 -16.58
N ALA A 100 11.27 4.94 -17.18
CA ALA A 100 10.77 4.60 -18.52
C ALA A 100 9.36 3.99 -18.51
N LEU A 101 8.93 3.40 -17.39
CA LEU A 101 7.65 2.70 -17.24
C LEU A 101 7.17 2.82 -15.79
N CYS A 102 5.86 3.01 -15.62
CA CYS A 102 5.18 2.88 -14.33
C CYS A 102 4.40 1.56 -14.31
N ILE A 103 4.43 0.87 -13.17
CA ILE A 103 3.64 -0.34 -12.92
C ILE A 103 2.72 -0.03 -11.75
N SER A 104 1.42 0.06 -12.01
CA SER A 104 0.38 0.22 -11.00
C SER A 104 -0.83 -0.61 -11.41
N GLU A 105 -1.62 -1.05 -10.44
CA GLU A 105 -2.97 -1.57 -10.68
C GLU A 105 -4.00 -0.46 -10.72
N ASP A 106 -3.64 0.73 -10.22
CA ASP A 106 -4.48 1.92 -10.32
C ASP A 106 -4.36 2.55 -11.73
N SER A 107 -5.48 3.06 -12.22
CA SER A 107 -5.61 3.69 -13.53
C SER A 107 -5.59 5.22 -13.51
N ASP A 108 -5.46 5.80 -12.31
CA ASP A 108 -5.34 7.24 -12.08
C ASP A 108 -4.22 7.92 -12.91
#